data_AF-A0A6A3AD98-F1
#
_entry.id   AF-A0A6A3AD98-F1
#
_cell.length_a   1.000
_cell.length_b   1.000
_cell.length_c   1.000
_cell.angle_alpha   90.00
_cell.angle_beta   90.00
_cell.angle_gamma   90.00
#
_symmetry.space_group_name_H-M   'P 1'
#
loop_
_entity.id
_entity.type
_entity.pdbx_description
1 polymer ?
#
loop_
_entity_poly.entity_id
_entity_poly.type
_entity_poly.pdbx_seq_one_letter_code
_entity_poly.pdbx_strand_id
1 'polypeptide(L)'
;MDNLFKYSDKTVVFVYFFVFGLSAIMLSFLISTFFTRAKTAVAVGTLSFLGAFFPYYTVNDEAVAMLLKVIASFLSPTAFALGSINFADYERAHVGLRWSNIWRGSSGVNFLVCLLMMLFDTLVYCVVGLYLDKS
;
A
#
# COMPACT_ATOMS: atom_id res chain seq x y z
N MET A 1 -10.80 14.33 -24.17
CA MET A 1 -10.62 13.19 -23.24
C MET A 1 -9.46 13.54 -22.35
N ASP A 2 -9.73 14.04 -21.15
CA ASP A 2 -8.67 14.30 -20.17
C ASP A 2 -8.20 12.97 -19.59
N ASN A 3 -6.92 12.67 -19.76
CA ASN A 3 -6.30 11.51 -19.13
C ASN A 3 -6.20 11.78 -17.63
N LEU A 4 -6.72 10.87 -16.79
CA LEU A 4 -6.64 10.96 -15.33
C LEU A 4 -5.18 11.05 -14.83
N PHE A 5 -4.27 10.44 -15.57
CA PHE A 5 -2.82 10.49 -15.37
C PHE A 5 -2.17 11.13 -16.59
N LYS A 6 -2.20 12.46 -16.65
CA LYS A 6 -1.70 13.25 -17.78
C LYS A 6 -0.18 13.46 -17.70
N TYR A 7 0.34 13.63 -16.48
CA TYR A 7 1.75 13.95 -16.24
C TYR A 7 2.55 12.76 -15.70
N SER A 8 1.88 11.76 -15.12
CA SER A 8 2.53 10.58 -14.53
C SER A 8 2.97 9.52 -15.54
N ASP A 9 4.14 8.92 -15.30
CA ASP A 9 4.66 7.81 -16.11
C ASP A 9 3.80 6.54 -15.87
N LYS A 10 3.16 6.05 -16.94
CA LYS A 10 2.23 4.91 -16.87
C LYS A 10 2.84 3.64 -16.28
N THR A 11 4.14 3.44 -16.45
CA THR A 11 4.86 2.29 -15.88
C THR A 11 4.94 2.36 -14.36
N VAL A 12 5.15 3.55 -13.78
CA VAL A 12 5.17 3.71 -12.32
C VAL A 12 3.79 3.44 -11.74
N VAL A 13 2.75 3.99 -12.39
CA VAL A 13 1.35 3.76 -12.01
C VAL A 13 1.05 2.26 -12.04
N PHE A 14 1.42 1.57 -13.13
CA PHE A 14 1.22 0.13 -13.23
C PHE A 14 1.91 -0.64 -12.10
N VAL A 15 3.19 -0.37 -11.83
CA VAL A 15 3.94 -1.05 -10.75
C VAL A 15 3.28 -0.80 -9.40
N TYR A 16 2.82 0.42 -9.14
CA TYR A 16 2.18 0.79 -7.89
C TYR A 16 0.90 -0.03 -7.63
N PHE A 17 -0.02 -0.09 -8.60
CA PHE A 17 -1.23 -0.91 -8.48
C PHE A 17 -0.93 -2.41 -8.48
N PHE A 18 0.07 -2.85 -9.24
CA PHE A 18 0.47 -4.25 -9.30
C PHE A 18 1.01 -4.75 -7.96
N VAL A 19 1.92 -4.01 -7.33
CA VAL A 19 2.48 -4.36 -6.00
C VAL A 19 1.38 -4.35 -4.95
N PHE A 20 0.47 -3.37 -4.98
CA PHE A 20 -0.68 -3.34 -4.07
C PHE A 20 -1.56 -4.59 -4.23
N GLY A 21 -1.90 -4.96 -5.47
CA GLY A 21 -2.67 -6.17 -5.77
C GLY A 21 -1.95 -7.44 -5.31
N LEU A 22 -0.64 -7.54 -5.52
CA LEU A 22 0.18 -8.66 -5.07
C LEU A 22 0.16 -8.79 -3.53
N SER A 23 0.29 -7.67 -2.80
CA SER A 23 0.19 -7.65 -1.34
C SER A 23 -1.17 -8.16 -0.85
N ALA A 24 -2.27 -7.77 -1.53
CA ALA A 24 -3.62 -8.14 -1.15
C ALA A 24 -3.86 -9.65 -1.36
N ILE A 25 -3.31 -10.21 -2.45
CA ILE A 25 -3.33 -11.66 -2.70
C ILE A 25 -2.54 -12.40 -1.60
N MET A 26 -1.34 -11.92 -1.25
CA MET A 26 -0.53 -12.56 -0.21
C MET A 26 -1.15 -12.46 1.18
N LEU A 27 -1.81 -11.33 1.50
CA LEU A 27 -2.59 -11.18 2.73
C LEU A 27 -3.75 -12.18 2.75
N SER A 28 -4.44 -12.35 1.62
CA SER A 28 -5.55 -13.31 1.50
C SER A 28 -5.06 -14.76 1.66
N PHE A 29 -3.90 -15.08 1.08
CA PHE A 29 -3.23 -16.37 1.27
C PHE A 29 -2.87 -16.61 2.74
N LEU A 30 -2.22 -15.64 3.39
CA LEU A 30 -1.87 -15.70 4.81
C LEU A 30 -3.11 -15.92 5.69
N ILE A 31 -4.21 -15.21 5.45
CA ILE A 31 -5.44 -15.40 6.22
C ILE A 31 -6.02 -16.80 5.96
N SER A 32 -5.96 -17.29 4.72
CA SER A 32 -6.42 -18.63 4.40
C SER A 32 -5.67 -19.74 5.14
N THR A 33 -4.38 -19.56 5.48
CA THR A 33 -3.62 -20.59 6.23
C THR A 33 -4.06 -20.71 7.68
N PHE A 34 -4.68 -19.67 8.27
CA PHE A 34 -5.19 -19.72 9.64
C PHE A 34 -6.61 -20.31 9.77
N PHE A 35 -7.38 -20.35 8.68
CA PHE A 35 -8.79 -20.72 8.72
C PHE A 35 -9.10 -21.90 7.81
N THR A 36 -9.60 -22.99 8.38
CA THR A 36 -10.07 -24.17 7.63
C THR A 36 -11.37 -23.94 6.85
N ARG A 37 -12.14 -22.90 7.18
CA ARG A 37 -13.41 -22.57 6.52
C ARG A 37 -13.25 -21.31 5.66
N ALA A 38 -13.45 -21.45 4.35
CA ALA A 38 -13.34 -20.33 3.41
C ALA A 38 -14.26 -19.14 3.76
N LYS A 39 -15.50 -19.40 4.23
CA LYS A 39 -16.45 -18.35 4.60
C LYS A 39 -15.95 -17.46 5.74
N THR A 40 -15.27 -18.03 6.73
CA THR A 40 -14.70 -17.24 7.84
C THR A 40 -13.43 -16.50 7.40
N ALA A 41 -12.59 -17.14 6.57
CA ALA A 41 -11.38 -16.52 6.01
C ALA A 41 -11.72 -15.25 5.20
N VAL A 42 -12.77 -15.30 4.38
CA VAL A 42 -13.22 -14.14 3.58
C VAL A 42 -13.75 -13.01 4.46
N ALA A 43 -14.56 -13.33 5.47
CA ALA A 43 -15.08 -12.33 6.40
C ALA A 43 -13.95 -11.63 7.18
N VAL A 44 -12.99 -12.41 7.69
CA VAL A 44 -11.82 -11.90 8.41
C VAL A 44 -10.91 -11.12 7.47
N GLY A 45 -10.65 -11.60 6.25
CA GLY A 45 -9.86 -10.88 5.24
C GLY A 45 -10.44 -9.51 4.90
N THR A 46 -11.76 -9.43 4.76
CA THR A 46 -12.45 -8.15 4.51
C THR A 46 -12.33 -7.22 5.71
N LEU A 47 -12.53 -7.72 6.93
CA LEU A 47 -12.37 -6.93 8.16
C LEU A 47 -10.92 -6.48 8.39
N SER A 48 -9.95 -7.34 8.13
CA SER A 48 -8.51 -7.00 8.21
C SER A 48 -8.15 -5.92 7.21
N PHE A 49 -8.64 -5.98 5.97
CA PHE A 49 -8.42 -4.92 4.99
C PHE A 49 -9.05 -3.59 5.42
N LEU A 50 -10.28 -3.63 5.95
CA LEU A 50 -10.98 -2.44 6.45
C LEU A 50 -10.26 -1.82 7.67
N GLY A 51 -9.88 -2.65 8.63
CA GLY A 51 -9.10 -2.26 9.80
C GLY A 51 -7.74 -1.72 9.39
N ALA A 52 -7.15 -2.26 8.33
CA ALA A 52 -5.88 -1.79 7.81
C ALA A 52 -5.96 -0.45 7.06
N PHE A 53 -7.16 0.03 6.78
CA PHE A 53 -7.41 1.38 6.24
C PHE A 53 -7.61 2.42 7.35
N PHE A 54 -8.00 2.03 8.57
CA PHE A 54 -8.23 2.97 9.67
C PHE A 54 -7.03 3.86 10.04
N PRO A 55 -5.78 3.34 10.11
CA PRO A 55 -4.61 4.15 10.45
C PRO A 55 -4.41 5.32 9.50
N TYR A 56 -4.83 5.22 8.24
CA TYR A 56 -4.77 6.34 7.30
C TYR A 56 -5.45 7.60 7.82
N TYR A 57 -6.60 7.50 8.51
CA TYR A 57 -7.30 8.67 9.04
C TYR A 57 -6.53 9.40 10.15
N THR A 58 -5.66 8.69 10.88
CA THR A 58 -4.88 9.26 11.98
C THR A 58 -3.53 9.80 11.51
N VAL A 59 -2.95 9.25 10.45
CA VAL A 59 -1.62 9.65 9.95
C VAL A 59 -1.66 10.51 8.69
N ASN A 60 -2.86 10.89 8.22
CA ASN A 60 -3.04 11.76 7.06
C ASN A 60 -2.42 13.14 7.23
N ASP A 61 -2.43 13.65 8.47
CA ASP A 61 -2.02 15.02 8.78
C ASP A 61 -0.52 15.23 8.51
N GLU A 62 -0.18 16.37 7.90
CA GLU A 62 1.20 16.73 7.55
C GLU A 62 2.07 16.88 8.80
N ALA A 63 1.48 17.27 9.93
CA ALA A 63 2.18 17.45 11.21
C ALA A 63 2.63 16.13 11.88
N VAL A 64 2.15 14.98 11.41
CA VAL A 64 2.48 13.68 12.01
C VAL A 64 3.89 13.25 11.61
N ALA A 65 4.68 12.82 12.59
CA ALA A 65 6.06 12.39 12.39
C ALA A 65 6.17 11.27 11.34
N MET A 66 7.19 11.36 10.48
CA MET A 66 7.46 10.37 9.42
C MET A 66 7.54 8.94 9.97
N LEU A 67 8.06 8.76 11.19
CA LEU A 67 8.11 7.46 11.85
C LEU A 67 6.72 6.85 12.08
N LEU A 68 5.74 7.64 12.52
CA LEU A 68 4.35 7.16 12.70
C LEU A 68 3.72 6.81 11.36
N LYS A 69 4.00 7.59 10.31
CA LYS A 69 3.53 7.30 8.95
C LYS A 69 4.14 6.01 8.41
N VAL A 70 5.42 5.74 8.70
CA VAL A 70 6.10 4.48 8.34
C VAL A 70 5.52 3.29 9.10
N ILE A 71 5.28 3.43 10.40
CA ILE A 71 4.67 2.36 11.22
C ILE A 71 3.24 2.07 10.74
N ALA A 72 2.45 3.10 10.45
CA ALA A 72 1.11 2.94 9.89
C ALA A 72 1.14 2.35 8.47
N SER A 73 2.20 2.59 7.70
CA SER A 73 2.41 2.02 6.36
C SER A 73 2.77 0.53 6.38
N PHE A 74 3.04 -0.08 7.54
CA PHE A 74 3.19 -1.54 7.68
C PHE A 74 1.90 -2.30 7.33
N LEU A 75 0.79 -1.57 7.23
CA LEU A 75 -0.44 -2.05 6.65
C LEU A 75 -0.50 -1.58 5.20
N SER A 76 -0.33 -2.51 4.25
CA SER A 76 -0.33 -2.21 2.82
C SER A 76 -1.52 -1.34 2.33
N PRO A 77 -2.76 -1.44 2.86
CA PRO A 77 -3.85 -0.52 2.51
C PRO A 77 -3.62 0.92 2.96
N THR A 78 -2.98 1.13 4.12
CA THR A 78 -2.60 2.48 4.59
C THR A 78 -1.45 3.04 3.76
N ALA A 79 -0.43 2.23 3.42
CA ALA A 79 0.65 2.64 2.54
C ALA A 79 0.14 3.06 1.15
N PHE A 80 -0.82 2.31 0.61
CA PHE A 80 -1.50 2.65 -0.64
C PHE A 80 -2.34 3.93 -0.53
N ALA A 81 -3.02 4.16 0.59
CA ALA A 81 -3.79 5.39 0.77
C ALA A 81 -2.88 6.63 0.84
N LEU A 82 -1.77 6.56 1.60
CA LEU A 82 -0.77 7.63 1.69
C LEU A 82 -0.03 7.87 0.36
N GLY A 83 0.33 6.79 -0.36
CA GLY A 83 0.94 6.87 -1.68
C GLY A 83 0.02 7.54 -2.70
N SER A 84 -1.29 7.32 -2.60
CA SER A 84 -2.30 7.92 -3.49
C SER A 84 -2.48 9.42 -3.27
N ILE A 85 -2.29 9.92 -2.04
CA ILE A 85 -2.27 11.37 -1.77
C ILE A 85 -1.05 12.00 -2.43
N ASN A 86 0.13 11.47 -2.15
CA ASN A 86 1.36 11.95 -2.79
C ASN A 86 1.23 11.93 -4.30
N PHE A 87 0.66 10.85 -4.86
CA PHE A 87 0.36 10.75 -6.29
C PHE A 87 -0.55 11.89 -6.77
N ALA A 88 -1.66 12.16 -6.07
CA ALA A 88 -2.58 13.23 -6.41
C ALA A 88 -1.91 14.62 -6.35
N ASP A 89 -1.02 14.84 -5.39
CA ASP A 89 -0.29 16.11 -5.27
C ASP A 89 0.73 16.31 -6.39
N TYR A 90 1.44 15.25 -6.79
CA TYR A 90 2.33 15.28 -7.96
C TYR A 90 1.57 15.60 -9.25
N GLU A 91 0.38 15.06 -9.42
CA GLU A 91 -0.46 15.30 -10.60
C GLU A 91 -1.04 16.72 -10.59
N ARG A 92 -1.48 17.22 -9.41
CA ARG A 92 -1.94 18.62 -9.21
C ARG A 92 -0.83 19.65 -9.46
N ALA A 93 0.41 19.31 -9.11
CA ALA A 93 1.57 20.17 -9.34
C ALA A 93 2.05 20.18 -10.82
N HIS A 94 1.39 19.44 -11.73
CA HIS A 94 1.78 19.27 -13.13
C HIS A 94 3.18 18.65 -13.33
N VAL A 95 3.77 18.05 -12.28
CA VAL A 95 5.05 17.34 -12.35
C VAL A 95 4.81 15.89 -12.76
N GLY A 96 3.76 15.29 -12.21
CA GLY A 96 3.45 13.87 -12.37
C GLY A 96 4.45 12.96 -11.65
N LEU A 97 4.05 11.71 -11.48
CA LEU A 97 4.86 10.72 -10.79
C LEU A 97 5.75 9.98 -11.80
N ARG A 98 7.07 10.15 -11.66
CA ARG A 98 8.09 9.60 -12.56
C ARG A 98 9.14 8.84 -11.77
N TRP A 99 9.77 7.82 -12.37
CA TRP A 99 10.85 7.04 -11.74
C TRP A 99 11.99 7.91 -11.21
N SER A 100 12.27 9.03 -11.88
CA SER A 100 13.30 10.00 -11.48
C SER A 100 12.89 10.94 -10.34
N ASN A 101 11.67 10.82 -9.80
CA ASN A 101 11.16 11.75 -8.79
C ASN A 101 10.42 11.05 -7.63
N ILE A 102 10.24 9.73 -7.68
CA ILE A 102 9.57 8.93 -6.63
C ILE A 102 10.23 9.03 -5.25
N TRP A 103 11.51 9.44 -5.20
CA TRP A 103 12.24 9.64 -3.95
C TRP A 103 11.99 11.00 -3.31
N ARG A 104 11.46 11.99 -4.04
CA ARG A 104 11.14 13.29 -3.46
C ARG A 104 9.84 13.18 -2.66
N GLY A 105 9.86 13.63 -1.42
CA GLY A 105 8.67 13.74 -0.58
C GLY A 105 7.89 14.99 -0.95
N SER A 106 6.56 14.87 -1.07
CA SER A 106 5.67 16.01 -1.32
C SER A 106 4.90 16.38 -0.05
N SER A 107 4.37 15.39 0.69
CA SER A 107 3.54 15.62 1.89
C SER A 107 3.91 14.66 3.02
N GLY A 108 5.12 14.82 3.56
CA GLY A 108 5.62 14.12 4.76
C GLY A 108 6.06 12.65 4.62
N VAL A 109 5.80 11.99 3.48
CA VAL A 109 6.33 10.64 3.15
C VAL A 109 6.74 10.59 1.69
N ASN A 110 7.83 9.89 1.38
CA ASN A 110 8.27 9.65 0.01
C ASN A 110 7.42 8.55 -0.63
N PHE A 111 7.01 8.73 -1.89
CA PHE A 111 6.27 7.70 -2.62
C PHE A 111 7.04 6.37 -2.69
N LEU A 112 8.36 6.43 -2.84
CA LEU A 112 9.25 5.27 -2.81
C LEU A 112 9.11 4.47 -1.50
N VAL A 113 8.96 5.14 -0.35
CA VAL A 113 8.82 4.47 0.94
C VAL A 113 7.50 3.70 0.99
N CYS A 114 6.40 4.27 0.51
CA CYS A 114 5.12 3.56 0.40
C CYS A 114 5.24 2.32 -0.51
N LEU A 115 5.92 2.46 -1.65
CA LEU A 115 6.11 1.35 -2.60
C LEU A 115 6.98 0.23 -2.02
N LEU A 116 8.08 0.58 -1.36
CA LEU A 116 8.95 -0.39 -0.68
C LEU A 116 8.22 -1.08 0.47
N MET A 117 7.39 -0.36 1.21
CA MET A 117 6.65 -0.92 2.34
C MET A 117 5.63 -1.97 1.87
N MET A 118 4.87 -1.68 0.81
CA MET A 118 3.94 -2.66 0.24
C MET A 118 4.67 -3.91 -0.30
N LEU A 119 5.87 -3.73 -0.87
CA LEU A 119 6.70 -4.84 -1.33
C LEU A 119 7.20 -5.67 -0.15
N PHE A 120 7.64 -5.02 0.92
CA PHE A 120 8.03 -5.67 2.17
C PHE A 120 6.87 -6.46 2.79
N ASP A 121 5.68 -5.86 2.90
CA ASP A 121 4.47 -6.52 3.39
C ASP A 121 4.14 -7.77 2.58
N THR A 122 4.24 -7.68 1.24
CA THR A 122 4.04 -8.81 0.34
C THR A 122 4.98 -9.98 0.66
N LEU A 123 6.27 -9.69 0.87
CA LEU A 123 7.26 -10.71 1.22
C LEU A 123 6.99 -11.30 2.59
N VAL A 124 6.66 -10.46 3.58
CA VAL A 124 6.34 -10.91 4.95
C VAL A 124 5.11 -11.81 4.93
N TYR A 125 4.02 -11.41 4.28
CA TYR A 125 2.80 -12.21 4.19
C TYR A 125 3.05 -13.54 3.45
N CYS A 126 3.88 -13.52 2.41
CA CYS A 126 4.25 -14.73 1.68
C CYS A 126 5.08 -15.69 2.56
N VAL A 127 6.14 -15.20 3.21
CA VAL A 127 7.01 -16.02 4.07
C VAL A 127 6.25 -16.60 5.25
N VAL A 128 5.46 -15.77 5.94
CA VAL A 128 4.65 -16.22 7.09
C VAL A 128 3.58 -17.21 6.63
N GLY A 129 2.91 -16.95 5.51
CA GLY A 129 1.91 -17.87 4.94
C GLY A 129 2.53 -19.23 4.61
N LEU A 130 3.68 -19.26 3.92
CA LEU A 130 4.38 -20.49 3.58
C LEU A 130 4.92 -21.24 4.81
N TYR A 131 5.28 -20.52 5.87
CA TYR A 131 5.71 -21.14 7.12
C TYR A 131 4.55 -21.83 7.85
N LEU A 132 3.38 -21.18 7.88
CA LEU A 132 2.19 -21.70 8.54
C LEU A 132 1.51 -22.81 7.75
N ASP A 133 1.52 -22.76 6.42
CA ASP A 133 0.97 -23.81 5.55
C ASP A 133 1.74 -25.14 5.69
N LYS A 134 3.02 -25.08 6.06
CA LYS A 134 3.89 -26.25 6.28
C LYS A 134 3.79 -26.87 7.68
N SER A 135 3.13 -26.20 8.63
CA SER A 135 2.99 -26.65 10.03
C SER A 135 1.68 -27.43 10.22
#